data_AF-A0A1R1B6V4-F1
#
_entry.id   AF-A0A1R1B6V4-F1
#
_cell.length_a   1.000
_cell.length_b   1.000
_cell.length_c   1.000
_cell.angle_alpha   90.00
_cell.angle_beta   90.00
_cell.angle_gamma   90.00
#
_symmetry.space_group_name_H-M   'P 1'
#
loop_
_entity.id
_entity.type
_entity.pdbx_description
1 polymer ?
#
loop_
_entity_poly.entity_id
_entity_poly.type
_entity_poly.pdbx_seq_one_letter_code
_entity_poly.pdbx_strand_id
1 'polypeptide(L)'
;MGIDAIYTNLRFLMLPVIVTIGIEFVLIMLYYYLYYRKQQSEGKPRIQMNKLFLGALFIGYVVFVLELTMLGRGNSHYLQMNLHPFSDYVEAWNKYSLRDLQNGIFNIIMFIPMGILLPFISRKFKAFKWLLLVVVSSTLFIETYQTLSGAGLFELADIINNTLGGIFGYQLYRLSASIVYNKRVRMKSLLGNLAIPLLMGLLFVGMNIVYIQQEFGNLAINSFTKWNMKGVHVTTSLQLSSAPAVAPVYKKITQPDGVEALLQQKLGLSELKVKDWDGDREVLLEDKSGTPYTFYQSEEGNWSLTENNDTPERTSFNDQELLSQKAKTIMADLGLLPQDADFTALEDGEFQWSLPDKAGLHESYWTGELLLGLKQDGSIYSINNGLQENQFMKEVDILSPAEVYDRIKNGEFPQIKRNAILTQDQLVIKKGDQLDVTGIELSFIYDTKNFYQPVYTVYGVFNGDSNWFTLIQARRS
;
A
#
# COMPACT_ATOMS: atom_id res chain seq x y z
N MET A 1 -9.46 5.66 -5.67
CA MET A 1 -10.70 5.12 -6.31
C MET A 1 -11.80 6.15 -6.05
N GLY A 2 -12.44 6.70 -7.07
CA GLY A 2 -13.46 7.75 -6.88
C GLY A 2 -14.69 7.24 -6.11
N ILE A 3 -15.40 8.14 -5.42
CA ILE A 3 -16.60 7.83 -4.61
C ILE A 3 -17.66 7.10 -5.45
N ASP A 4 -17.82 7.46 -6.72
CA ASP A 4 -18.80 6.84 -7.62
C ASP A 4 -18.47 5.38 -7.97
N ALA A 5 -17.17 5.06 -8.11
CA ALA A 5 -16.72 3.70 -8.33
C ALA A 5 -16.91 2.84 -7.07
N ILE A 6 -16.68 3.41 -5.88
CA ILE A 6 -16.96 2.75 -4.60
C ILE A 6 -18.47 2.49 -4.48
N TYR A 7 -19.31 3.49 -4.77
CA TYR A 7 -20.76 3.35 -4.70
C TYR A 7 -21.29 2.28 -5.66
N THR A 8 -20.78 2.23 -6.88
CA THR A 8 -21.18 1.24 -7.89
C THR A 8 -20.80 -0.19 -7.46
N ASN A 9 -19.57 -0.39 -6.97
CA ASN A 9 -19.13 -1.68 -6.45
C ASN A 9 -19.95 -2.11 -5.22
N LEU A 10 -20.20 -1.17 -4.29
CA LEU A 10 -21.01 -1.46 -3.11
C LEU A 10 -22.44 -1.87 -3.50
N ARG A 11 -23.03 -1.20 -4.49
CA ARG A 11 -24.38 -1.54 -4.98
C ARG A 11 -24.44 -2.93 -5.60
N PHE A 12 -23.41 -3.32 -6.37
CA PHE A 12 -23.32 -4.66 -6.96
C PHE A 12 -23.22 -5.74 -5.88
N LEU A 13 -22.37 -5.53 -4.87
CA LEU A 13 -22.20 -6.43 -3.72
C LEU A 13 -23.44 -6.48 -2.80
N MET A 14 -24.26 -5.44 -2.75
CA MET A 14 -25.45 -5.44 -1.89
C MET A 14 -26.65 -6.16 -2.52
N LEU A 15 -26.67 -6.37 -3.84
CA LEU A 15 -27.82 -6.93 -4.53
C LEU A 15 -28.18 -8.36 -4.07
N PRO A 16 -27.24 -9.33 -4.03
CA PRO A 16 -27.60 -10.69 -3.65
C PRO A 16 -27.85 -10.82 -2.14
N VAL A 17 -27.22 -9.98 -1.31
CA VAL A 17 -27.58 -9.82 0.12
C VAL A 17 -29.04 -9.41 0.27
N ILE A 18 -29.50 -8.40 -0.48
CA ILE A 18 -30.90 -7.94 -0.45
C ILE A 18 -31.85 -9.05 -0.91
N VAL A 19 -31.49 -9.80 -1.96
CA VAL A 19 -32.29 -10.92 -2.46
C VAL A 19 -32.40 -12.03 -1.40
N THR A 20 -31.30 -12.41 -0.76
CA THR A 20 -31.29 -13.40 0.33
C THR A 20 -32.19 -12.95 1.47
N ILE A 21 -32.04 -11.70 1.93
CA ILE A 21 -32.88 -11.14 2.99
C ILE A 21 -34.37 -11.19 2.58
N GLY A 22 -34.70 -10.86 1.34
CA GLY A 22 -36.06 -10.94 0.80
C GLY A 22 -36.64 -12.36 0.86
N ILE A 23 -35.86 -13.36 0.44
CA ILE A 23 -36.24 -14.78 0.50
C ILE A 23 -36.48 -15.21 1.96
N GLU A 24 -35.62 -14.80 2.88
CA GLU A 24 -35.75 -15.12 4.30
C GLU A 24 -37.01 -14.55 4.93
N PHE A 25 -37.35 -13.30 4.61
CA PHE A 25 -38.61 -12.71 5.07
C PHE A 25 -39.81 -13.49 4.54
N VAL A 26 -39.79 -13.91 3.26
CA VAL A 26 -40.85 -14.77 2.68
C VAL A 26 -40.93 -16.11 3.41
N LEU A 27 -39.79 -16.76 3.69
CA LEU A 27 -39.75 -18.02 4.44
C LEU A 27 -40.26 -17.87 5.88
N ILE A 28 -39.92 -16.78 6.56
CA ILE A 28 -40.43 -16.47 7.90
C ILE A 28 -41.95 -16.25 7.85
N MET A 29 -42.45 -15.49 6.86
CA MET A 29 -43.89 -15.29 6.65
C MET A 29 -44.61 -16.60 6.37
N LEU A 30 -44.07 -17.46 5.49
CA LEU A 30 -44.60 -18.78 5.18
C LEU A 30 -44.60 -19.70 6.41
N TYR A 31 -43.50 -19.73 7.18
CA TYR A 31 -43.44 -20.47 8.44
C TYR A 31 -44.57 -20.05 9.38
N TYR A 32 -44.77 -18.75 9.58
CA TYR A 32 -45.83 -18.25 10.45
C TYR A 32 -47.24 -18.53 9.91
N TYR A 33 -47.45 -18.38 8.60
CA TYR A 33 -48.72 -18.70 7.96
C TYR A 33 -49.07 -20.18 8.09
N LEU A 34 -48.13 -21.08 7.78
CA LEU A 34 -48.30 -22.52 7.88
C LEU A 34 -48.41 -22.99 9.33
N TYR A 35 -47.64 -22.39 10.25
CA TYR A 35 -47.73 -22.64 11.67
C TYR A 35 -49.10 -22.23 12.21
N TYR A 36 -49.60 -21.03 11.88
CA TYR A 36 -50.92 -20.56 12.30
C TYR A 36 -52.04 -21.48 11.76
N ARG A 37 -51.89 -21.97 10.53
CA ARG A 37 -52.84 -22.91 9.90
C ARG A 37 -52.84 -24.29 10.56
N LYS A 38 -51.69 -24.78 11.04
CA LYS A 38 -51.52 -26.11 11.65
C LYS A 38 -51.67 -26.11 13.18
N GLN A 39 -51.53 -24.96 13.83
CA GLN A 39 -51.58 -24.84 15.29
C GLN A 39 -53.00 -24.92 15.87
N GLN A 40 -54.04 -24.89 15.03
CA GLN A 40 -55.37 -25.34 15.46
C GLN A 40 -55.38 -26.83 15.87
N SER A 41 -54.34 -27.63 15.53
CA SER A 41 -54.36 -29.09 15.75
C SER A 41 -53.31 -29.70 16.70
N GLU A 42 -52.16 -29.06 17.03
CA GLU A 42 -51.03 -29.83 17.64
C GLU A 42 -50.20 -29.19 18.77
N GLY A 43 -50.50 -27.98 19.29
CA GLY A 43 -49.93 -27.50 20.56
C GLY A 43 -48.38 -27.35 20.69
N LYS A 44 -47.61 -27.38 19.59
CA LYS A 44 -46.13 -27.31 19.62
C LYS A 44 -45.60 -25.89 19.94
N PRO A 45 -44.45 -25.76 20.64
CA PRO A 45 -43.89 -24.46 21.04
C PRO A 45 -43.40 -23.61 19.85
N ARG A 46 -43.69 -22.30 19.90
CA ARG A 46 -43.36 -21.30 18.87
C ARG A 46 -41.90 -20.87 18.94
N ILE A 47 -41.23 -20.73 17.79
CA ILE A 47 -39.93 -20.04 17.72
C ILE A 47 -40.17 -18.53 17.88
N GLN A 48 -39.43 -17.89 18.80
CA GLN A 48 -39.55 -16.46 19.04
C GLN A 48 -39.15 -15.64 17.80
N MET A 49 -39.94 -14.63 17.43
CA MET A 49 -39.71 -13.77 16.26
C MET A 49 -38.31 -13.15 16.24
N ASN A 50 -37.83 -12.66 17.39
CA ASN A 50 -36.51 -12.04 17.50
C ASN A 50 -35.38 -13.01 17.12
N LYS A 51 -35.54 -14.31 17.39
CA LYS A 51 -34.52 -15.32 17.01
C LYS A 51 -34.51 -15.58 15.51
N LEU A 52 -35.68 -15.54 14.86
CA LEU A 52 -35.78 -15.66 13.40
C LEU A 52 -35.16 -14.44 12.71
N PHE A 53 -35.44 -13.24 13.22
CA PHE A 53 -34.83 -12.01 12.71
C PHE A 53 -33.31 -11.97 12.89
N LEU A 54 -32.80 -12.35 14.08
CA LEU A 54 -31.36 -12.47 14.32
C LEU A 54 -30.71 -13.54 13.43
N GLY A 55 -31.40 -14.65 13.18
CA GLY A 55 -30.94 -15.69 12.26
C GLY A 55 -30.84 -15.18 10.83
N ALA A 56 -31.87 -14.50 10.33
CA ALA A 56 -31.89 -13.88 9.01
C ALA A 56 -30.75 -12.84 8.85
N LEU A 57 -30.62 -11.93 9.83
CA LEU A 57 -29.52 -10.95 9.84
C LEU A 57 -28.14 -11.63 9.78
N PHE A 58 -27.97 -12.75 10.50
CA PHE A 58 -26.73 -13.49 10.49
C PHE A 58 -26.45 -14.20 9.16
N ILE A 59 -27.46 -14.77 8.52
CA ILE A 59 -27.30 -15.40 7.21
C ILE A 59 -26.99 -14.34 6.14
N GLY A 60 -27.73 -13.22 6.13
CA GLY A 60 -27.44 -12.09 5.23
C GLY A 60 -26.01 -11.56 5.43
N TYR A 61 -25.54 -11.46 6.68
CA TYR A 61 -24.15 -11.15 7.00
C TYR A 61 -23.16 -12.19 6.44
N VAL A 62 -23.42 -13.49 6.62
CA VAL A 62 -22.54 -14.55 6.11
C VAL A 62 -22.48 -14.50 4.58
N VAL A 63 -23.60 -14.29 3.90
CA VAL A 63 -23.64 -14.12 2.44
C VAL A 63 -22.80 -12.93 2.01
N PHE A 64 -22.95 -11.78 2.67
CA PHE A 64 -22.13 -10.59 2.39
C PHE A 64 -20.62 -10.86 2.54
N VAL A 65 -20.21 -11.55 3.61
CA VAL A 65 -18.80 -11.92 3.82
C VAL A 65 -18.29 -12.86 2.73
N LEU A 66 -19.08 -13.87 2.35
CA LEU A 66 -18.71 -14.80 1.27
C LEU A 66 -18.59 -14.07 -0.07
N GLU A 67 -19.47 -13.11 -0.37
CA GLU A 67 -19.39 -12.31 -1.59
C GLU A 67 -18.12 -11.46 -1.64
N LEU A 68 -17.82 -10.75 -0.54
CA LEU A 68 -16.61 -9.93 -0.43
C LEU A 68 -15.32 -10.76 -0.57
N THR A 69 -15.31 -11.98 -0.02
CA THR A 69 -14.10 -12.80 0.06
C THR A 69 -13.93 -13.75 -1.13
N MET A 70 -15.02 -14.22 -1.74
CA MET A 70 -14.99 -15.28 -2.75
C MET A 70 -15.36 -14.83 -4.17
N LEU A 71 -16.26 -13.84 -4.34
CA LEU A 71 -16.82 -13.51 -5.67
C LEU A 71 -16.26 -12.23 -6.29
N GLY A 72 -15.59 -11.38 -5.49
CA GLY A 72 -15.10 -10.07 -5.92
C GLY A 72 -13.64 -10.00 -6.40
N ARG A 73 -12.87 -11.10 -6.40
CA ARG A 73 -11.44 -11.09 -6.71
C ARG A 73 -11.12 -11.78 -8.04
N GLY A 74 -10.24 -11.18 -8.83
CA GLY A 74 -9.77 -11.74 -10.10
C GLY A 74 -8.97 -13.03 -9.89
N ASN A 75 -9.04 -13.96 -10.83
CA ASN A 75 -8.29 -15.20 -10.77
C ASN A 75 -6.80 -14.92 -11.01
N SER A 76 -5.97 -15.15 -9.99
CA SER A 76 -4.51 -15.13 -10.10
C SER A 76 -3.95 -16.54 -9.93
N HIS A 77 -2.91 -16.88 -10.68
CA HIS A 77 -2.32 -18.22 -10.71
C HIS A 77 -1.87 -18.74 -9.32
N TYR A 78 -1.89 -20.07 -9.20
CA TYR A 78 -2.15 -20.94 -8.04
C TYR A 78 -1.23 -20.88 -6.79
N LEU A 79 -1.80 -21.34 -5.65
CA LEU A 79 -1.19 -21.78 -4.38
C LEU A 79 0.03 -20.96 -3.91
N GLN A 80 -0.20 -19.77 -3.37
CA GLN A 80 0.80 -19.14 -2.49
C GLN A 80 0.23 -19.03 -1.09
N MET A 81 1.07 -19.34 -0.10
CA MET A 81 0.73 -19.28 1.31
C MET A 81 1.75 -18.40 2.00
N ASN A 82 1.28 -17.34 2.65
CA ASN A 82 2.08 -16.57 3.58
C ASN A 82 1.76 -17.01 5.01
N LEU A 83 2.69 -17.76 5.60
CA LEU A 83 2.55 -18.30 6.96
C LEU A 83 3.28 -17.44 8.01
N HIS A 84 3.73 -16.25 7.63
CA HIS A 84 4.32 -15.31 8.58
C HIS A 84 3.22 -14.45 9.21
N PRO A 85 2.91 -14.62 10.51
CA PRO A 85 1.71 -14.05 11.13
C PRO A 85 1.68 -12.52 11.16
N PHE A 86 2.84 -11.86 11.03
CA PHE A 86 2.98 -10.41 11.14
C PHE A 86 3.75 -9.79 9.99
N SER A 87 3.97 -10.50 8.88
CA SER A 87 4.71 -9.97 7.73
C SER A 87 4.13 -8.64 7.24
N ASP A 88 2.81 -8.57 7.13
CA ASP A 88 2.13 -7.45 6.48
C ASP A 88 2.15 -6.22 7.38
N TYR A 89 2.12 -6.44 8.70
CA TYR A 89 2.32 -5.39 9.70
C TYR A 89 3.74 -4.83 9.66
N VAL A 90 4.75 -5.69 9.49
CA VAL A 90 6.15 -5.26 9.38
C VAL A 90 6.38 -4.54 8.05
N GLU A 91 5.81 -5.04 6.95
CA GLU A 91 5.89 -4.41 5.64
C GLU A 91 5.22 -3.03 5.64
N ALA A 92 4.02 -2.94 6.20
CA ALA A 92 3.32 -1.67 6.35
C ALA A 92 4.06 -0.69 7.26
N TRP A 93 4.76 -1.19 8.30
CA TRP A 93 5.66 -0.37 9.12
C TRP A 93 6.87 0.12 8.32
N ASN A 94 7.54 -0.77 7.56
CA ASN A 94 8.72 -0.44 6.77
C ASN A 94 8.41 0.59 5.67
N LYS A 95 7.21 0.51 5.07
CA LYS A 95 6.70 1.49 4.11
C LYS A 95 5.99 2.68 4.77
N TYR A 96 5.79 2.65 6.09
CA TYR A 96 4.96 3.59 6.84
C TYR A 96 3.62 3.90 6.15
N SER A 97 2.95 2.84 5.67
CA SER A 97 1.78 2.94 4.80
C SER A 97 0.49 2.60 5.56
N LEU A 98 -0.34 3.61 5.81
CA LEU A 98 -1.69 3.40 6.36
C LEU A 98 -2.57 2.57 5.41
N ARG A 99 -2.33 2.70 4.10
CA ARG A 99 -3.04 1.94 3.07
C ARG A 99 -2.74 0.45 3.17
N ASP A 100 -1.49 0.07 3.48
CA ASP A 100 -1.13 -1.34 3.65
C ASP A 100 -1.75 -1.92 4.94
N LEU A 101 -1.87 -1.12 6.01
CA LEU A 101 -2.61 -1.51 7.22
C LEU A 101 -4.14 -1.60 7.01
N GLN A 102 -4.68 -0.86 6.05
CA GLN A 102 -6.12 -0.76 5.80
C GLN A 102 -6.76 -2.12 5.54
N ASN A 103 -6.09 -3.00 4.81
CA ASN A 103 -6.58 -4.35 4.51
C ASN A 103 -6.80 -5.17 5.79
N GLY A 104 -5.83 -5.17 6.70
CA GLY A 104 -5.94 -5.85 7.99
C GLY A 104 -7.06 -5.27 8.86
N ILE A 105 -7.23 -3.95 8.85
CA ILE A 105 -8.33 -3.26 9.56
C ILE A 105 -9.69 -3.68 8.99
N PHE A 106 -9.83 -3.77 7.67
CA PHE A 106 -11.07 -4.23 7.05
C PHE A 106 -11.40 -5.68 7.38
N ASN A 107 -10.40 -6.56 7.45
CA ASN A 107 -10.58 -7.94 7.91
C ASN A 107 -11.06 -8.00 9.38
N ILE A 108 -10.49 -7.17 10.27
CA ILE A 108 -11.00 -7.02 11.64
C ILE A 108 -12.47 -6.55 11.63
N ILE A 109 -12.79 -5.46 10.93
CA ILE A 109 -14.14 -4.88 10.90
C ILE A 109 -15.16 -5.89 10.37
N MET A 110 -14.80 -6.64 9.31
CA MET A 110 -15.64 -7.63 8.67
C MET A 110 -16.13 -8.70 9.66
N PHE A 111 -15.31 -9.12 10.62
CA PHE A 111 -15.66 -10.18 11.58
C PHE A 111 -16.29 -9.69 12.90
N ILE A 112 -16.35 -8.37 13.14
CA ILE A 112 -17.03 -7.80 14.33
C ILE A 112 -18.50 -8.26 14.42
N PRO A 113 -19.33 -8.21 13.37
CA PRO A 113 -20.72 -8.66 13.44
C PRO A 113 -20.87 -10.11 13.89
N MET A 114 -19.99 -11.02 13.45
CA MET A 114 -20.01 -12.42 13.88
C MET A 114 -19.82 -12.56 15.40
N GLY A 115 -18.88 -11.80 15.97
CA GLY A 115 -18.63 -11.76 17.41
C GLY A 115 -19.83 -11.26 18.22
N ILE A 116 -20.60 -10.31 17.65
CA ILE A 116 -21.79 -9.73 18.28
C ILE A 116 -22.99 -10.67 18.18
N LEU A 117 -23.27 -11.19 16.99
CA LEU A 117 -24.52 -11.90 16.67
C LEU A 117 -24.58 -13.30 17.28
N LEU A 118 -23.48 -14.06 17.26
CA LEU A 118 -23.47 -15.46 17.73
C LEU A 118 -23.97 -15.63 19.18
N PRO A 119 -23.51 -14.83 20.18
CA PRO A 119 -24.02 -14.93 21.56
C PRO A 119 -25.51 -14.59 21.73
N PHE A 120 -26.09 -13.78 20.83
CA PHE A 120 -27.53 -13.48 20.82
C PHE A 120 -28.35 -14.63 20.22
N ILE A 121 -27.82 -15.33 19.22
CA ILE A 121 -28.48 -16.46 18.57
C ILE A 121 -28.51 -17.69 19.48
N SER A 122 -27.39 -18.02 20.13
CA SER A 122 -27.28 -19.22 20.97
C SER A 122 -26.52 -18.97 22.27
N ARG A 123 -27.06 -19.55 23.36
CA ARG A 123 -26.42 -19.53 24.68
C ARG A 123 -25.04 -20.19 24.68
N LYS A 124 -24.79 -21.16 23.77
CA LYS A 124 -23.48 -21.84 23.67
C LYS A 124 -22.35 -20.84 23.34
N PHE A 125 -22.63 -19.87 22.48
CA PHE A 125 -21.65 -18.86 22.05
C PHE A 125 -21.43 -17.74 23.06
N LYS A 126 -22.18 -17.73 24.17
CA LYS A 126 -21.84 -16.90 25.34
C LYS A 126 -20.59 -17.41 26.08
N ALA A 127 -20.18 -18.66 25.83
CA ALA A 127 -18.88 -19.15 26.28
C ALA A 127 -17.85 -18.89 25.17
N PHE A 128 -16.84 -18.08 25.49
CA PHE A 128 -15.83 -17.60 24.56
C PHE A 128 -15.19 -18.70 23.70
N LYS A 129 -14.91 -19.88 24.27
CA LYS A 129 -14.31 -21.01 23.55
C LYS A 129 -15.11 -21.47 22.32
N TRP A 130 -16.44 -21.45 22.40
CA TRP A 130 -17.29 -21.88 21.28
C TRP A 130 -17.38 -20.80 20.21
N LEU A 131 -17.39 -19.54 20.62
CA LEU A 131 -17.32 -18.42 19.68
C LEU A 131 -15.99 -18.42 18.93
N LEU A 132 -14.88 -18.55 19.66
CA LEU A 132 -13.54 -18.59 19.11
C LEU A 132 -13.38 -19.74 18.12
N LEU A 133 -13.87 -20.94 18.47
CA LEU A 133 -13.85 -22.09 17.56
C LEU A 133 -14.54 -21.78 16.23
N VAL A 134 -15.76 -21.21 16.26
CA VAL A 134 -16.49 -20.89 15.02
C VAL A 134 -15.77 -19.80 14.23
N VAL A 135 -15.30 -18.74 14.88
CA VAL A 135 -14.57 -17.65 14.19
C VAL A 135 -13.31 -18.18 13.50
N VAL A 136 -12.47 -18.94 14.22
CA VAL A 136 -11.23 -19.51 13.68
C VAL A 136 -11.52 -20.52 12.57
N SER A 137 -12.52 -21.40 12.74
CA SER A 137 -12.90 -22.36 11.69
C SER A 137 -13.46 -21.67 10.44
N SER A 138 -14.25 -20.60 10.60
CA SER A 138 -14.79 -19.83 9.48
C SER A 138 -13.71 -19.11 8.70
N THR A 139 -12.77 -18.43 9.38
CA THR A 139 -11.67 -17.76 8.66
C THR A 139 -10.74 -18.77 8.00
N LEU A 140 -10.44 -19.91 8.65
CA LEU A 140 -9.63 -20.96 8.03
C LEU A 140 -10.30 -21.51 6.77
N PHE A 141 -11.61 -21.69 6.80
CA PHE A 141 -12.39 -22.12 5.64
C PHE A 141 -12.31 -21.12 4.49
N ILE A 142 -12.46 -19.82 4.77
CA ILE A 142 -12.38 -18.76 3.75
C ILE A 142 -10.99 -18.75 3.09
N GLU A 143 -9.91 -18.70 3.86
CA GLU A 143 -8.54 -18.70 3.34
C GLU A 143 -8.24 -19.96 2.52
N THR A 144 -8.66 -21.13 3.03
CA THR A 144 -8.49 -22.41 2.32
C THR A 144 -9.24 -22.39 0.99
N TYR A 145 -10.48 -21.88 0.98
CA TYR A 145 -11.27 -21.77 -0.24
C TYR A 145 -10.62 -20.82 -1.25
N GLN A 146 -10.17 -19.64 -0.82
CA GLN A 146 -9.51 -18.65 -1.70
C GLN A 146 -8.26 -19.22 -2.34
N THR A 147 -7.47 -19.96 -1.56
CA THR A 147 -6.23 -20.60 -2.04
C THR A 147 -6.51 -21.72 -3.05
N LEU A 148 -7.53 -22.55 -2.80
CA LEU A 148 -7.90 -23.66 -3.69
C LEU A 148 -8.60 -23.19 -4.97
N SER A 149 -9.35 -22.08 -4.90
CA SER A 149 -10.05 -21.49 -6.04
C SER A 149 -9.17 -20.58 -6.90
N GLY A 150 -7.98 -20.19 -6.41
CA GLY A 150 -7.12 -19.19 -7.07
C GLY A 150 -7.64 -17.75 -6.93
N ALA A 151 -8.62 -17.53 -6.04
CA ALA A 151 -9.17 -16.20 -5.76
C ALA A 151 -8.27 -15.34 -4.84
N GLY A 152 -7.26 -15.95 -4.22
CA GLY A 152 -6.33 -15.24 -3.33
C GLY A 152 -5.20 -16.13 -2.78
N LEU A 153 -4.35 -15.52 -1.97
CA LEU A 153 -3.27 -16.19 -1.23
C LEU A 153 -3.79 -16.65 0.14
N PHE A 154 -3.22 -17.73 0.69
CA PHE A 154 -3.48 -18.10 2.08
C PHE A 154 -2.68 -17.18 3.00
N GLU A 155 -3.33 -16.28 3.72
CA GLU A 155 -2.62 -15.30 4.56
C GLU A 155 -2.88 -15.57 6.05
N LEU A 156 -1.85 -15.99 6.78
CA LEU A 156 -1.98 -16.25 8.22
C LEU A 156 -2.34 -14.96 9.00
N ALA A 157 -1.87 -13.81 8.53
CA ALA A 157 -2.24 -12.51 9.08
C ALA A 157 -3.76 -12.27 8.99
N ASP A 158 -4.42 -12.71 7.92
CA ASP A 158 -5.87 -12.54 7.74
C ASP A 158 -6.67 -13.40 8.71
N ILE A 159 -6.22 -14.62 8.99
CA ILE A 159 -6.78 -15.46 10.07
C ILE A 159 -6.69 -14.73 11.41
N ILE A 160 -5.56 -14.08 11.70
CA ILE A 160 -5.36 -13.33 12.94
C ILE A 160 -6.30 -12.12 12.99
N ASN A 161 -6.38 -11.35 11.90
CA ASN A 161 -7.21 -10.14 11.79
C ASN A 161 -8.70 -10.45 11.95
N ASN A 162 -9.20 -11.46 11.23
CA ASN A 162 -10.57 -11.93 11.34
C ASN A 162 -10.88 -12.45 12.75
N THR A 163 -9.93 -13.16 13.37
CA THR A 163 -10.07 -13.63 14.76
C THR A 163 -10.15 -12.46 15.74
N LEU A 164 -9.31 -11.43 15.59
CA LEU A 164 -9.36 -10.21 16.39
C LEU A 164 -10.72 -9.49 16.24
N GLY A 165 -11.23 -9.41 15.01
CA GLY A 165 -12.58 -8.91 14.72
C GLY A 165 -13.67 -9.65 15.49
N GLY A 166 -13.66 -10.99 15.46
CA GLY A 166 -14.61 -11.80 16.21
C GLY A 166 -14.49 -11.62 17.74
N ILE A 167 -13.28 -11.46 18.26
CA ILE A 167 -13.03 -11.16 19.67
C ILE A 167 -13.57 -9.77 20.04
N PHE A 168 -13.35 -8.77 19.18
CA PHE A 168 -13.86 -7.41 19.36
C PHE A 168 -15.39 -7.38 19.40
N GLY A 169 -16.03 -8.07 18.45
CA GLY A 169 -17.48 -8.21 18.44
C GLY A 169 -18.02 -8.84 19.72
N TYR A 170 -17.37 -9.90 20.22
CA TYR A 170 -17.76 -10.55 21.46
C TYR A 170 -17.59 -9.64 22.69
N GLN A 171 -16.53 -8.85 22.70
CA GLN A 171 -16.26 -7.83 23.70
C GLN A 171 -17.35 -6.74 23.73
N LEU A 172 -17.79 -6.27 22.56
CA LEU A 172 -18.93 -5.36 22.42
C LEU A 172 -20.26 -5.99 22.87
N TYR A 173 -20.48 -7.27 22.57
CA TYR A 173 -21.62 -8.02 23.12
C TYR A 173 -21.58 -8.06 24.66
N ARG A 174 -20.43 -8.37 25.27
CA ARG A 174 -20.32 -8.41 26.74
C ARG A 174 -20.54 -7.05 27.37
N LEU A 175 -20.02 -6.00 26.74
CA LEU A 175 -20.22 -4.63 27.19
C LEU A 175 -21.70 -4.24 27.12
N SER A 176 -22.37 -4.46 25.99
CA SER A 176 -23.79 -4.17 25.83
C SER A 176 -24.65 -4.97 26.82
N ALA A 177 -24.39 -6.27 27.00
CA ALA A 177 -25.06 -7.09 28.00
C ALA A 177 -24.84 -6.59 29.43
N SER A 178 -23.63 -6.13 29.77
CA SER A 178 -23.30 -5.55 31.08
C SER A 178 -24.05 -4.24 31.34
N ILE A 179 -24.15 -3.37 30.33
CA ILE A 179 -24.88 -2.09 30.41
C ILE A 179 -26.38 -2.35 30.60
N VAL A 180 -26.96 -3.26 29.82
CA VAL A 180 -28.38 -3.62 29.92
C VAL A 180 -28.71 -4.21 31.30
N TYR A 181 -27.84 -5.08 31.82
CA TYR A 181 -28.05 -5.71 33.14
C TYR A 181 -27.89 -4.72 34.30
N ASN A 182 -26.84 -3.88 34.28
CA ASN A 182 -26.51 -2.99 35.39
C ASN A 182 -27.16 -1.59 35.29
N LYS A 183 -27.79 -1.25 34.16
CA LYS A 183 -28.36 0.07 33.81
C LYS A 183 -27.41 1.27 33.96
N ARG A 184 -26.10 1.02 34.10
CA ARG A 184 -25.03 2.03 34.20
C ARG A 184 -23.76 1.50 33.56
N VAL A 185 -22.99 2.41 32.96
CA VAL A 185 -21.66 2.12 32.44
C VAL A 185 -20.64 2.22 33.58
N ARG A 186 -20.03 1.09 33.97
CA ARG A 186 -18.95 1.07 34.96
C ARG A 186 -17.60 1.10 34.27
N MET A 187 -16.69 1.98 34.69
CA MET A 187 -15.34 2.09 34.09
C MET A 187 -14.57 0.76 34.10
N LYS A 188 -14.64 -0.02 35.20
CA LYS A 188 -14.05 -1.37 35.27
C LYS A 188 -14.61 -2.33 34.21
N SER A 189 -15.90 -2.19 33.86
CA SER A 189 -16.54 -2.98 32.80
C SER A 189 -16.11 -2.53 31.42
N LEU A 190 -15.93 -1.22 31.19
CA LEU A 190 -15.39 -0.69 29.94
C LEU A 190 -13.97 -1.19 29.71
N LEU A 191 -13.06 -0.96 30.66
CA LEU A 191 -11.65 -1.34 30.55
C LEU A 191 -11.48 -2.85 30.39
N GLY A 192 -12.22 -3.66 31.16
CA GLY A 192 -12.14 -5.12 31.07
C GLY A 192 -12.74 -5.70 29.78
N ASN A 193 -13.80 -5.10 29.25
CA ASN A 193 -14.44 -5.58 28.02
C ASN A 193 -13.87 -4.94 26.75
N LEU A 194 -13.09 -3.85 26.80
CA LEU A 194 -12.44 -3.24 25.64
C LEU A 194 -10.92 -3.30 25.70
N ALA A 195 -10.37 -4.19 26.54
CA ALA A 195 -8.92 -4.26 26.78
C ALA A 195 -8.11 -4.46 25.50
N ILE A 196 -8.59 -5.28 24.55
CA ILE A 196 -7.83 -5.59 23.32
C ILE A 196 -7.90 -4.44 22.31
N PRO A 197 -9.08 -3.85 21.99
CA PRO A 197 -9.14 -2.62 21.18
C PRO A 197 -8.30 -1.49 21.76
N LEU A 198 -8.33 -1.30 23.08
CA LEU A 198 -7.53 -0.28 23.75
C LEU A 198 -6.03 -0.57 23.64
N LEU A 199 -5.60 -1.82 23.84
CA LEU A 199 -4.21 -2.22 23.68
C LEU A 199 -3.73 -1.98 22.24
N MET A 200 -4.53 -2.35 21.23
CA MET A 200 -4.18 -2.11 19.83
C MET A 200 -4.09 -0.61 19.51
N GLY A 201 -5.01 0.21 20.02
CA GLY A 201 -4.94 1.66 19.89
C GLY A 201 -3.70 2.26 20.55
N LEU A 202 -3.33 1.78 21.74
CA LEU A 202 -2.11 2.20 22.43
C LEU A 202 -0.84 1.79 21.68
N LEU A 203 -0.79 0.58 21.14
CA LEU A 203 0.32 0.12 20.30
C LEU A 203 0.45 1.00 19.05
N PHE A 204 -0.66 1.31 18.38
CA PHE A 204 -0.65 2.18 17.20
C PHE A 204 -0.14 3.58 17.54
N VAL A 205 -0.64 4.19 18.62
CA VAL A 205 -0.15 5.50 19.09
C VAL A 205 1.33 5.44 19.46
N GLY A 206 1.76 4.39 20.17
CA GLY A 206 3.16 4.17 20.53
C GLY A 206 4.06 4.05 19.29
N MET A 207 3.64 3.29 18.28
CA MET A 207 4.35 3.14 17.01
C MET A 207 4.49 4.50 16.29
N ASN A 208 3.43 5.31 16.26
CA ASN A 208 3.49 6.66 15.68
C ASN A 208 4.46 7.57 16.45
N ILE A 209 4.44 7.52 17.78
CA ILE A 209 5.38 8.30 18.61
C ILE A 209 6.82 7.87 18.32
N VAL A 210 7.10 6.57 18.28
CA VAL A 210 8.42 6.02 17.93
C VAL A 210 8.84 6.51 16.54
N TYR A 211 7.96 6.40 15.54
CA TYR A 211 8.24 6.86 14.19
C TYR A 211 8.54 8.35 14.14
N ILE A 212 7.74 9.19 14.79
CA ILE A 212 7.96 10.65 14.84
C ILE A 212 9.32 10.97 15.45
N GLN A 213 9.74 10.25 16.50
CA GLN A 213 11.02 10.44 17.17
C GLN A 213 12.24 9.92 16.40
N GLN A 214 12.07 8.98 15.46
CA GLN A 214 13.18 8.53 14.63
C GLN A 214 13.74 9.71 13.83
N GLU A 215 15.06 9.86 13.80
CA GLU A 215 15.70 10.90 13.00
C GLU A 215 15.39 10.73 11.51
N PHE A 216 15.52 9.49 11.03
CA PHE A 216 15.26 9.08 9.66
C PHE A 216 13.98 8.24 9.56
N GLY A 217 13.38 8.20 8.39
CA GLY A 217 12.26 7.31 8.08
C GLY A 217 12.69 5.85 7.96
N ASN A 218 11.69 5.00 7.73
CA ASN A 218 11.89 3.58 7.49
C ASN A 218 12.24 3.35 6.02
N LEU A 219 13.04 2.31 5.76
CA LEU A 219 13.33 1.85 4.40
C LEU A 219 12.48 0.62 4.10
N ALA A 220 11.76 0.65 2.97
CA ALA A 220 10.90 -0.45 2.53
C ALA A 220 11.65 -1.76 2.23
N ILE A 221 12.98 -1.70 2.12
CA ILE A 221 13.87 -2.84 1.83
C ILE A 221 14.20 -3.69 3.06
N ASN A 222 13.77 -3.30 4.25
CA ASN A 222 14.10 -4.06 5.45
C ASN A 222 13.34 -5.40 5.48
N SER A 223 14.08 -6.50 5.62
CA SER A 223 13.48 -7.84 5.70
C SER A 223 12.78 -8.05 7.04
N PHE A 224 11.62 -8.73 7.01
CA PHE A 224 10.88 -9.13 8.22
C PHE A 224 11.33 -10.52 8.74
N THR A 225 12.04 -11.30 7.93
CA THR A 225 12.52 -12.65 8.27
C THR A 225 13.96 -12.87 7.80
N LYS A 226 14.65 -13.81 8.47
CA LYS A 226 15.95 -14.30 8.03
C LYS A 226 15.79 -15.55 7.18
N TRP A 227 16.58 -15.66 6.12
CA TRP A 227 16.69 -16.89 5.35
C TRP A 227 17.41 -17.98 6.14
N ASN A 228 16.94 -19.21 5.99
CA ASN A 228 17.66 -20.36 6.53
C ASN A 228 18.82 -20.72 5.60
N MET A 229 19.99 -20.15 5.88
CA MET A 229 21.21 -20.36 5.09
C MET A 229 21.95 -21.68 5.41
N LYS A 230 21.36 -22.56 6.24
CA LYS A 230 22.03 -23.80 6.66
C LYS A 230 22.23 -24.74 5.47
N GLY A 231 23.48 -24.91 5.07
CA GLY A 231 23.87 -25.76 3.94
C GLY A 231 23.68 -25.08 2.58
N VAL A 232 23.58 -23.76 2.53
CA VAL A 232 23.74 -22.94 1.32
C VAL A 232 25.22 -22.62 1.16
N HIS A 233 25.75 -22.75 -0.04
CA HIS A 233 27.13 -22.42 -0.37
C HIS A 233 27.20 -20.97 -0.83
N VAL A 234 27.61 -20.08 0.07
CA VAL A 234 27.83 -18.67 -0.24
C VAL A 234 29.31 -18.43 -0.50
N THR A 235 29.66 -17.92 -1.68
CA THR A 235 31.03 -17.60 -2.10
C THR A 235 31.15 -16.15 -2.55
N THR A 236 32.37 -15.66 -2.69
CA THR A 236 32.67 -14.39 -3.33
C THR A 236 34.11 -14.37 -3.80
N SER A 237 34.37 -13.68 -4.90
CA SER A 237 35.72 -13.36 -5.39
C SER A 237 36.17 -11.94 -5.01
N LEU A 238 35.32 -11.17 -4.31
CA LEU A 238 35.56 -9.78 -3.95
C LEU A 238 36.62 -9.66 -2.84
N GLN A 239 37.44 -8.61 -2.94
CA GLN A 239 38.26 -8.16 -1.81
C GLN A 239 37.40 -7.30 -0.89
N LEU A 240 36.93 -7.90 0.20
CA LEU A 240 36.02 -7.26 1.14
C LEU A 240 36.79 -6.42 2.16
N SER A 241 36.58 -5.10 2.12
CA SER A 241 37.13 -4.20 3.14
C SER A 241 36.39 -4.34 4.48
N SER A 242 37.15 -4.33 5.56
CA SER A 242 36.65 -4.22 6.95
C SER A 242 36.87 -2.82 7.54
N ALA A 243 37.34 -1.86 6.74
CA ALA A 243 37.55 -0.50 7.21
C ALA A 243 36.20 0.15 7.55
N PRO A 244 36.14 0.94 8.64
CA PRO A 244 35.01 1.82 8.90
C PRO A 244 34.78 2.75 7.70
N ALA A 245 33.53 2.94 7.32
CA ALA A 245 33.14 3.83 6.25
C ALA A 245 31.98 4.71 6.71
N VAL A 246 31.91 5.90 6.13
CA VAL A 246 30.81 6.84 6.29
C VAL A 246 30.20 7.13 4.92
N ALA A 247 28.93 7.50 4.89
CA ALA A 247 28.28 7.99 3.69
C ALA A 247 27.38 9.19 4.01
N PRO A 248 27.22 10.12 3.04
CA PRO A 248 26.32 11.25 3.20
C PRO A 248 24.86 10.79 3.27
N VAL A 249 24.02 11.58 3.92
CA VAL A 249 22.57 11.49 3.87
C VAL A 249 22.03 12.83 3.41
N TYR A 250 21.05 12.79 2.52
CA TYR A 250 20.40 13.99 1.99
C TYR A 250 18.94 14.04 2.42
N LYS A 251 18.35 15.23 2.33
CA LYS A 251 16.91 15.43 2.43
C LYS A 251 16.40 15.91 1.09
N LYS A 252 15.35 15.26 0.58
CA LYS A 252 14.61 15.77 -0.57
C LYS A 252 13.96 17.10 -0.17
N ILE A 253 14.38 18.15 -0.83
CA ILE A 253 13.71 19.45 -0.83
C ILE A 253 13.03 19.56 -2.19
N THR A 254 11.72 19.60 -2.15
CA THR A 254 10.89 19.92 -3.30
C THR A 254 10.61 21.40 -3.28
N GLN A 255 10.56 22.04 -4.45
CA GLN A 255 10.20 23.45 -4.52
C GLN A 255 8.74 23.63 -4.12
N PRO A 256 8.45 24.24 -2.95
CA PRO A 256 7.10 24.43 -2.51
C PRO A 256 6.69 25.86 -2.85
N ASP A 257 5.58 25.99 -3.55
CA ASP A 257 4.82 27.23 -3.74
C ASP A 257 5.34 28.22 -4.80
N GLY A 258 4.40 28.70 -5.62
CA GLY A 258 4.59 29.79 -6.58
C GLY A 258 4.85 29.38 -8.02
N VAL A 259 5.16 28.11 -8.32
CA VAL A 259 5.34 27.65 -9.72
C VAL A 259 4.03 27.77 -10.51
N GLU A 260 2.89 27.40 -9.92
CA GLU A 260 1.58 27.61 -10.53
C GLU A 260 1.36 29.08 -10.92
N ALA A 261 1.59 30.00 -9.98
CA ALA A 261 1.44 31.43 -10.21
C ALA A 261 2.45 31.97 -11.24
N LEU A 262 3.69 31.46 -11.23
CA LEU A 262 4.71 31.77 -12.22
C LEU A 262 4.26 31.35 -13.63
N LEU A 263 3.76 30.12 -13.78
CA LEU A 263 3.26 29.61 -15.06
C LEU A 263 2.02 30.38 -15.52
N GLN A 264 1.07 30.68 -14.62
CA GLN A 264 -0.08 31.53 -14.92
C GLN A 264 0.36 32.89 -15.45
N GLN A 265 1.33 33.54 -14.81
CA GLN A 265 1.85 34.83 -15.23
C GLN A 265 2.58 34.75 -16.59
N LYS A 266 3.49 33.79 -16.75
CA LYS A 266 4.36 33.65 -17.93
C LYS A 266 3.59 33.20 -19.17
N LEU A 267 2.65 32.29 -19.00
CA LEU A 267 1.85 31.72 -20.10
C LEU A 267 0.50 32.42 -20.27
N GLY A 268 0.13 33.33 -19.36
CA GLY A 268 -1.12 34.08 -19.42
C GLY A 268 -2.35 33.20 -19.17
N LEU A 269 -2.24 32.23 -18.27
CA LEU A 269 -3.31 31.30 -17.91
C LEU A 269 -4.19 31.87 -16.80
N SER A 270 -5.49 31.66 -16.91
CA SER A 270 -6.51 32.06 -15.94
C SER A 270 -7.06 30.85 -15.20
N GLU A 271 -7.22 30.95 -13.89
CA GLU A 271 -7.78 29.89 -13.06
C GLU A 271 -9.29 29.75 -13.28
N LEU A 272 -9.74 28.51 -13.53
CA LEU A 272 -11.15 28.16 -13.65
C LEU A 272 -11.67 27.41 -12.42
N LYS A 273 -10.92 26.41 -11.95
CA LYS A 273 -11.35 25.53 -10.87
C LYS A 273 -10.15 24.92 -10.17
N VAL A 274 -10.20 24.89 -8.84
CA VAL A 274 -9.22 24.23 -7.98
C VAL A 274 -9.85 23.03 -7.30
N LYS A 275 -9.06 21.96 -7.16
CA LYS A 275 -9.42 20.77 -6.41
C LYS A 275 -8.19 20.28 -5.64
N ASP A 276 -8.31 20.26 -4.32
CA ASP A 276 -7.28 19.75 -3.41
C ASP A 276 -7.76 18.46 -2.76
N TRP A 277 -6.88 17.45 -2.66
CA TRP A 277 -7.14 16.22 -1.91
C TRP A 277 -5.83 15.54 -1.49
N ASP A 278 -5.78 15.00 -0.26
CA ASP A 278 -4.66 14.18 0.22
C ASP A 278 -3.25 14.76 -0.04
N GLY A 279 -3.09 16.09 0.01
CA GLY A 279 -1.80 16.76 -0.25
C GLY A 279 -1.51 17.05 -1.73
N ASP A 280 -2.29 16.49 -2.65
CA ASP A 280 -2.26 16.80 -4.08
C ASP A 280 -3.17 17.98 -4.41
N ARG A 281 -2.78 18.75 -5.42
CA ARG A 281 -3.49 19.92 -5.93
C ARG A 281 -3.66 19.82 -7.44
N GLU A 282 -4.89 19.98 -7.92
CA GLU A 282 -5.23 20.05 -9.34
C GLU A 282 -5.94 21.36 -9.64
N VAL A 283 -5.45 22.08 -10.63
CA VAL A 283 -5.98 23.37 -11.04
C VAL A 283 -6.29 23.33 -12.53
N LEU A 284 -7.56 23.53 -12.85
CA LEU A 284 -8.00 23.75 -14.22
C LEU A 284 -7.74 25.20 -14.60
N LEU A 285 -6.99 25.39 -15.67
CA LEU A 285 -6.52 26.65 -16.19
C LEU A 285 -7.01 26.84 -17.63
N GLU A 286 -7.07 28.09 -18.09
CA GLU A 286 -7.44 28.44 -19.47
C GLU A 286 -6.55 29.55 -20.01
N ASP A 287 -6.06 29.40 -21.24
CA ASP A 287 -5.30 30.46 -21.90
C ASP A 287 -6.21 31.56 -22.49
N LYS A 288 -5.61 32.60 -23.08
CA LYS A 288 -6.36 33.72 -23.69
C LYS A 288 -7.21 33.32 -24.90
N SER A 289 -6.92 32.18 -25.54
CA SER A 289 -7.68 31.62 -26.66
C SER A 289 -8.83 30.71 -26.22
N GLY A 290 -8.96 30.41 -24.92
CA GLY A 290 -9.94 29.46 -24.41
C GLY A 290 -9.45 28.00 -24.43
N THR A 291 -8.14 27.76 -24.56
CA THR A 291 -7.55 26.41 -24.52
C THR A 291 -7.44 25.95 -23.07
N PRO A 292 -8.05 24.82 -22.69
CA PRO A 292 -8.01 24.32 -21.33
C PRO A 292 -6.71 23.58 -21.02
N TYR A 293 -6.13 23.86 -19.86
CA TYR A 293 -4.96 23.18 -19.29
C TYR A 293 -5.28 22.63 -17.90
N THR A 294 -4.60 21.56 -17.50
CA THR A 294 -4.62 21.06 -16.12
C THR A 294 -3.21 21.17 -15.55
N PHE A 295 -3.08 21.94 -14.47
CA PHE A 295 -1.91 21.91 -13.60
C PHE A 295 -2.15 20.90 -12.48
N TYR A 296 -1.22 19.98 -12.29
CA TYR A 296 -1.23 19.01 -11.20
C TYR A 296 0.05 19.13 -10.39
N GLN A 297 -0.06 19.13 -9.07
CA GLN A 297 1.08 19.10 -8.17
C GLN A 297 0.84 18.00 -7.12
N SER A 298 1.82 17.11 -6.95
CA SER A 298 1.75 16.08 -5.92
C SER A 298 2.24 16.57 -4.56
N GLU A 299 1.84 15.89 -3.49
CA GLU A 299 2.41 16.09 -2.15
C GLU A 299 3.95 15.94 -2.16
N GLU A 300 4.46 15.05 -3.01
CA GLU A 300 5.90 14.81 -3.21
C GLU A 300 6.61 15.91 -4.02
N GLY A 301 5.89 16.98 -4.41
CA GLY A 301 6.40 18.18 -5.06
C GLY A 301 6.70 18.06 -6.56
N ASN A 302 6.44 16.91 -7.17
CA ASN A 302 6.42 16.80 -8.62
C ASN A 302 5.20 17.54 -9.16
N TRP A 303 5.32 18.15 -10.32
CA TRP A 303 4.19 18.85 -10.92
C TRP A 303 4.19 18.73 -12.43
N SER A 304 3.02 18.89 -13.01
CA SER A 304 2.82 18.94 -14.45
C SER A 304 1.82 20.01 -14.85
N LEU A 305 1.98 20.51 -16.06
CA LEU A 305 1.01 21.33 -16.76
C LEU A 305 0.74 20.67 -18.09
N THR A 306 -0.49 20.26 -18.35
CA THR A 306 -0.85 19.54 -19.59
C THR A 306 -2.09 20.14 -20.21
N GLU A 307 -2.09 20.30 -21.53
CA GLU A 307 -3.27 20.70 -22.28
C GLU A 307 -4.32 19.59 -22.28
N ASN A 308 -5.57 19.95 -22.03
CA ASN A 308 -6.67 18.99 -21.98
C ASN A 308 -7.12 18.61 -23.39
N ASN A 309 -7.30 17.30 -23.62
CA ASN A 309 -7.72 16.71 -24.90
C ASN A 309 -6.71 16.78 -26.04
N ASP A 310 -5.44 17.11 -25.76
CA ASP A 310 -4.41 16.97 -26.78
C ASP A 310 -4.01 15.49 -26.92
N THR A 311 -4.17 14.96 -28.14
CA THR A 311 -3.55 13.70 -28.55
C THR A 311 -2.46 14.08 -29.54
N PRO A 312 -1.17 13.91 -29.19
CA PRO A 312 -0.08 14.26 -30.09
C PRO A 312 -0.28 13.55 -31.43
N GLU A 313 -0.50 14.29 -32.51
CA GLU A 313 -0.49 13.72 -33.85
C GLU A 313 0.94 13.25 -34.13
N ARG A 314 1.15 11.92 -34.10
CA ARG A 314 2.43 11.26 -34.40
C ARG A 314 2.79 11.39 -35.88
N THR A 315 3.05 12.61 -36.31
CA THR A 315 3.61 12.92 -37.63
C THR A 315 5.07 13.31 -37.46
N SER A 316 5.95 12.80 -38.34
CA SER A 316 7.37 13.13 -38.27
C SER A 316 7.55 14.65 -38.34
N PHE A 317 8.13 15.23 -37.29
CA PHE A 317 8.39 16.67 -37.23
C PHE A 317 9.44 17.04 -38.28
N ASN A 318 9.06 17.86 -39.26
CA ASN A 318 9.93 18.20 -40.39
C ASN A 318 11.12 19.10 -40.00
N ASP A 319 11.05 19.83 -38.87
CA ASP A 319 12.05 20.82 -38.44
C ASP A 319 12.41 20.70 -36.93
N GLN A 320 12.89 19.52 -36.50
CA GLN A 320 13.24 19.24 -35.09
C GLN A 320 14.32 20.19 -34.52
N GLU A 321 15.24 20.68 -35.37
CA GLU A 321 16.28 21.63 -34.96
C GLU A 321 15.69 23.01 -34.58
N LEU A 322 14.72 23.49 -35.37
CA LEU A 322 14.02 24.74 -35.09
C LEU A 322 13.21 24.65 -33.79
N LEU A 323 12.50 23.54 -33.60
CA LEU A 323 11.75 23.29 -32.36
C LEU A 323 12.68 23.17 -31.15
N SER A 324 13.87 22.57 -31.31
CA SER A 324 14.87 22.50 -30.24
C SER A 324 15.35 23.90 -29.81
N GLN A 325 15.58 24.80 -30.76
CA GLN A 325 15.96 26.19 -30.45
C GLN A 325 14.81 26.94 -29.75
N LYS A 326 13.58 26.74 -30.20
CA LYS A 326 12.39 27.31 -29.58
C LYS A 326 12.18 26.80 -28.15
N ALA A 327 12.35 25.49 -27.93
CA ALA A 327 12.27 24.85 -26.63
C ALA A 327 13.27 25.45 -25.63
N LYS A 328 14.54 25.61 -26.05
CA LYS A 328 15.57 26.28 -25.23
C LYS A 328 15.21 27.72 -24.88
N THR A 329 14.64 28.46 -25.83
CA THR A 329 14.20 29.85 -25.61
C THR A 329 13.05 29.93 -24.61
N ILE A 330 12.04 29.07 -24.77
CA ILE A 330 10.91 28.95 -23.84
C ILE A 330 11.43 28.60 -22.44
N MET A 331 12.30 27.60 -22.33
CA MET A 331 12.83 27.16 -21.04
C MET A 331 13.62 28.26 -20.32
N ALA A 332 14.40 29.04 -21.07
CA ALA A 332 15.12 30.18 -20.53
C ALA A 332 14.19 31.32 -20.06
N ASP A 333 13.09 31.59 -20.78
CA ASP A 333 12.10 32.59 -20.34
C ASP A 333 11.32 32.12 -19.11
N LEU A 334 10.94 30.83 -19.05
CA LEU A 334 10.23 30.28 -17.90
C LEU A 334 11.10 30.26 -16.63
N GLY A 335 12.43 30.14 -16.77
CA GLY A 335 13.36 30.21 -15.64
C GLY A 335 13.19 29.05 -14.65
N LEU A 336 12.75 27.89 -15.14
CA LEU A 336 12.41 26.72 -14.31
C LEU A 336 13.62 25.84 -13.98
N LEU A 337 14.75 25.98 -14.69
CA LEU A 337 15.96 25.21 -14.39
C LEU A 337 16.73 25.85 -13.23
N PRO A 338 17.07 25.07 -12.18
CA PRO A 338 17.85 25.58 -11.05
C PRO A 338 19.33 25.77 -11.40
N GLN A 339 19.83 25.05 -12.42
CA GLN A 339 21.22 25.06 -12.88
C GLN A 339 21.31 24.52 -14.32
N ASP A 340 22.50 24.55 -14.91
CA ASP A 340 22.77 23.96 -16.22
C ASP A 340 22.47 22.45 -16.21
N ALA A 341 21.71 21.99 -17.20
CA ALA A 341 21.23 20.62 -17.33
C ALA A 341 21.51 20.05 -18.72
N ASP A 342 21.66 18.73 -18.79
CA ASP A 342 21.93 18.02 -20.04
C ASP A 342 20.66 18.00 -20.89
N PHE A 343 20.74 18.57 -22.09
CA PHE A 343 19.62 18.70 -23.01
C PHE A 343 19.58 17.56 -24.01
N THR A 344 18.43 16.89 -24.11
CA THR A 344 18.15 15.86 -25.11
C THR A 344 16.85 16.18 -25.83
N ALA A 345 16.87 16.20 -27.16
CA ALA A 345 15.66 16.24 -27.97
C ALA A 345 15.16 14.80 -28.16
N LEU A 346 13.93 14.53 -27.72
CA LEU A 346 13.28 13.24 -27.85
C LEU A 346 12.51 13.18 -29.19
N GLU A 347 11.93 12.02 -29.48
CA GLU A 347 10.98 11.88 -30.58
C GLU A 347 9.69 12.67 -30.29
N ASP A 348 8.91 12.95 -31.32
CA ASP A 348 7.55 13.52 -31.20
C ASP A 348 7.42 14.93 -30.57
N GLY A 349 8.47 15.76 -30.61
CA GLY A 349 8.38 17.16 -30.16
C GLY A 349 8.55 17.34 -28.65
N GLU A 350 9.05 16.31 -27.97
CA GLU A 350 9.42 16.36 -26.56
C GLU A 350 10.90 16.71 -26.36
N PHE A 351 11.17 17.49 -25.32
CA PHE A 351 12.51 17.97 -24.97
C PHE A 351 12.78 17.74 -23.50
N GLN A 352 13.91 17.14 -23.18
CA GLN A 352 14.28 16.75 -21.84
C GLN A 352 15.52 17.51 -21.36
N TRP A 353 15.46 18.03 -20.13
CA TRP A 353 16.60 18.52 -19.37
C TRP A 353 16.84 17.58 -18.19
N SER A 354 18.00 16.94 -18.14
CA SER A 354 18.35 15.96 -17.12
C SER A 354 19.48 16.47 -16.22
N LEU A 355 19.32 16.26 -14.92
CA LEU A 355 20.34 16.46 -13.91
C LEU A 355 20.69 15.11 -13.30
N PRO A 356 21.94 14.64 -13.43
CA PRO A 356 22.32 13.30 -12.99
C PRO A 356 22.29 13.19 -11.47
N ASP A 357 21.99 12.00 -10.97
CA ASP A 357 22.12 11.71 -9.56
C ASP A 357 23.61 11.64 -9.17
N LYS A 358 24.05 12.58 -8.34
CA LYS A 358 25.43 12.69 -7.84
C LYS A 358 25.53 12.27 -6.38
N ALA A 359 24.68 11.34 -5.94
CA ALA A 359 24.72 10.83 -4.58
C ALA A 359 26.12 10.32 -4.20
N GLY A 360 26.55 10.61 -2.97
CA GLY A 360 27.92 10.35 -2.50
C GLY A 360 28.78 11.60 -2.38
N LEU A 361 28.36 12.74 -2.95
CA LEU A 361 29.01 14.03 -2.73
C LEU A 361 28.74 14.62 -1.33
N HIS A 362 29.73 15.28 -0.74
CA HIS A 362 29.58 15.93 0.57
C HIS A 362 28.97 17.34 0.46
N GLU A 363 28.01 17.52 -0.45
CA GLU A 363 27.33 18.80 -0.72
C GLU A 363 25.92 18.56 -1.27
N SER A 364 25.09 19.60 -1.20
CA SER A 364 23.75 19.56 -1.79
C SER A 364 23.82 19.56 -3.32
N TYR A 365 22.89 18.86 -3.98
CA TYR A 365 22.85 18.83 -5.44
C TYR A 365 21.42 18.65 -5.97
N TRP A 366 21.18 19.13 -7.18
CA TRP A 366 19.94 18.90 -7.91
C TRP A 366 20.01 17.63 -8.76
N THR A 367 18.89 16.91 -8.84
CA THR A 367 18.75 15.70 -9.66
C THR A 367 17.34 15.61 -10.25
N GLY A 368 17.18 14.76 -11.26
CA GLY A 368 15.89 14.47 -11.86
C GLY A 368 15.78 15.07 -13.25
N GLU A 369 14.56 15.14 -13.77
CA GLU A 369 14.33 15.51 -15.16
C GLU A 369 13.16 16.47 -15.31
N LEU A 370 13.25 17.33 -16.30
CA LEU A 370 12.16 18.19 -16.73
C LEU A 370 11.89 17.96 -18.22
N LEU A 371 10.63 17.69 -18.54
CA LEU A 371 10.15 17.42 -19.89
C LEU A 371 9.28 18.58 -20.37
N LEU A 372 9.53 19.06 -21.57
CA LEU A 372 8.72 20.06 -22.27
C LEU A 372 8.22 19.46 -23.58
N GLY A 373 6.91 19.40 -23.76
CA GLY A 373 6.26 19.02 -25.00
C GLY A 373 5.80 20.23 -25.80
N LEU A 374 6.23 20.32 -27.06
CA LEU A 374 5.81 21.36 -27.99
C LEU A 374 5.03 20.77 -29.18
N LYS A 375 4.00 21.49 -29.62
CA LYS A 375 3.30 21.21 -30.88
C LYS A 375 4.11 21.67 -32.09
N GLN A 376 3.66 21.34 -33.30
CA GLN A 376 4.34 21.77 -34.54
C GLN A 376 4.41 23.29 -34.71
N ASP A 377 3.39 24.03 -34.24
CA ASP A 377 3.42 25.50 -34.21
C ASP A 377 4.32 26.06 -33.08
N GLY A 378 4.86 25.18 -32.24
CA GLY A 378 5.71 25.44 -31.08
C GLY A 378 4.98 26.04 -29.88
N SER A 379 3.66 25.92 -29.81
CA SER A 379 2.91 26.08 -28.56
C SER A 379 3.21 24.93 -27.59
N ILE A 380 3.06 25.20 -26.29
CA ILE A 380 3.32 24.21 -25.23
C ILE A 380 2.07 23.36 -25.03
N TYR A 381 2.20 22.04 -25.14
CA TYR A 381 1.13 21.12 -24.74
C TYR A 381 1.40 20.43 -23.40
N SER A 382 2.66 20.28 -23.01
CA SER A 382 3.00 19.71 -21.70
C SER A 382 4.29 20.25 -21.10
N ILE A 383 4.31 20.35 -19.78
CA ILE A 383 5.51 20.54 -18.97
C ILE A 383 5.41 19.55 -17.81
N ASN A 384 6.41 18.70 -17.62
CA ASN A 384 6.47 17.79 -16.48
C ASN A 384 7.78 18.00 -15.74
N ASN A 385 7.70 18.34 -14.46
CA ASN A 385 8.87 18.54 -13.62
C ASN A 385 9.01 17.43 -12.57
N GLY A 386 10.13 16.72 -12.66
CA GLY A 386 10.64 15.80 -11.65
C GLY A 386 11.96 16.26 -11.05
N LEU A 387 12.34 17.53 -11.20
CA LEU A 387 13.54 18.07 -10.57
C LEU A 387 13.34 18.23 -9.06
N GLN A 388 14.35 17.83 -8.31
CA GLN A 388 14.37 17.93 -6.85
C GLN A 388 15.78 18.26 -6.36
N GLU A 389 15.86 18.96 -5.23
CA GLU A 389 17.12 19.20 -4.54
C GLU A 389 17.33 18.12 -3.48
N ASN A 390 18.52 17.51 -3.51
CA ASN A 390 19.04 16.69 -2.42
C ASN A 390 19.91 17.57 -1.53
N GLN A 391 19.33 18.10 -0.46
CA GLN A 391 20.05 18.90 0.50
C GLN A 391 20.92 18.02 1.39
N PHE A 392 22.24 18.24 1.39
CA PHE A 392 23.15 17.51 2.26
C PHE A 392 22.82 17.78 3.73
N MET A 393 22.65 16.72 4.51
CA MET A 393 22.31 16.81 5.93
C MET A 393 23.52 16.52 6.81
N LYS A 394 24.08 15.31 6.70
CA LYS A 394 25.23 14.86 7.48
C LYS A 394 25.79 13.56 6.92
N GLU A 395 26.91 13.11 7.48
CA GLU A 395 27.41 11.76 7.27
C GLU A 395 26.90 10.81 8.35
N VAL A 396 26.76 9.54 7.98
CA VAL A 396 26.39 8.45 8.89
C VAL A 396 27.37 7.29 8.76
N ASP A 397 27.62 6.60 9.87
CA ASP A 397 28.40 5.36 9.86
C ASP A 397 27.65 4.27 9.10
N ILE A 398 28.36 3.62 8.17
CA ILE A 398 27.82 2.52 7.37
C ILE A 398 28.54 1.20 7.66
N LEU A 399 27.89 0.11 7.30
CA LEU A 399 28.46 -1.23 7.30
C LEU A 399 29.60 -1.31 6.30
N SER A 400 30.67 -2.03 6.62
CA SER A 400 31.71 -2.33 5.66
C SER A 400 31.24 -3.43 4.67
N PRO A 401 31.83 -3.54 3.47
CA PRO A 401 31.52 -4.63 2.55
C PRO A 401 31.65 -6.04 3.16
N ALA A 402 32.60 -6.23 4.09
CA ALA A 402 32.73 -7.47 4.84
C ALA A 402 31.50 -7.76 5.74
N GLU A 403 30.99 -6.75 6.45
CA GLU A 403 29.79 -6.90 7.29
C GLU A 403 28.53 -7.13 6.45
N VAL A 404 28.42 -6.47 5.29
CA VAL A 404 27.33 -6.70 4.32
C VAL A 404 27.36 -8.15 3.84
N TYR A 405 28.54 -8.67 3.49
CA TYR A 405 28.69 -10.06 3.09
C TYR A 405 28.34 -11.05 4.22
N ASP A 406 28.68 -10.74 5.47
CA ASP A 406 28.30 -11.56 6.61
C ASP A 406 26.78 -11.54 6.87
N ARG A 407 26.10 -10.41 6.63
CA ARG A 407 24.63 -10.36 6.63
C ARG A 407 24.02 -11.30 5.59
N ILE A 408 24.59 -11.36 4.38
CA ILE A 408 24.17 -12.33 3.36
C ILE A 408 24.32 -13.76 3.86
N LYS A 409 25.46 -14.13 4.44
CA LYS A 409 25.67 -15.48 5.00
C LYS A 409 24.67 -15.82 6.11
N ASN A 410 24.28 -14.83 6.90
CA ASN A 410 23.32 -14.99 7.99
C ASN A 410 21.85 -14.94 7.53
N GLY A 411 21.60 -14.75 6.23
CA GLY A 411 20.25 -14.67 5.67
C GLY A 411 19.52 -13.36 5.99
N GLU A 412 20.25 -12.31 6.35
CA GLU A 412 19.70 -11.01 6.78
C GLU A 412 19.51 -10.05 5.60
N PHE A 413 18.73 -10.47 4.61
CA PHE A 413 18.46 -9.65 3.42
C PHE A 413 17.05 -9.91 2.87
N PRO A 414 16.41 -8.89 2.29
CA PRO A 414 15.12 -9.06 1.63
C PRO A 414 15.31 -9.85 0.33
N GLN A 415 14.31 -10.61 -0.08
CA GLN A 415 14.27 -11.13 -1.44
C GLN A 415 13.49 -10.17 -2.32
N ILE A 416 14.15 -9.64 -3.35
CA ILE A 416 13.50 -8.77 -4.33
C ILE A 416 12.88 -9.68 -5.39
N LYS A 417 11.55 -9.69 -5.46
CA LYS A 417 10.81 -10.41 -6.51
C LYS A 417 11.07 -9.70 -7.84
N ARG A 418 11.58 -10.44 -8.83
CA ARG A 418 11.81 -9.89 -10.17
C ARG A 418 10.49 -9.82 -10.95
N ASN A 419 10.40 -8.91 -11.92
CA ASN A 419 9.32 -8.90 -12.92
C ASN A 419 9.44 -10.04 -13.96
N ALA A 420 10.46 -10.90 -13.85
CA ALA A 420 10.57 -12.13 -14.62
C ALA A 420 9.63 -13.19 -14.05
N ILE A 421 9.05 -14.05 -14.91
CA ILE A 421 8.26 -15.23 -14.52
C ILE A 421 9.22 -16.24 -13.87
N LEU A 422 9.58 -16.00 -12.60
CA LEU A 422 10.35 -16.93 -11.79
C LEU A 422 9.41 -18.06 -11.34
N THR A 423 9.87 -19.30 -11.44
CA THR A 423 9.13 -20.41 -10.85
C THR A 423 9.23 -20.33 -9.32
N GLN A 424 8.21 -20.82 -8.60
CA GLN A 424 8.22 -20.76 -7.12
C GLN A 424 9.47 -21.41 -6.50
N ASP A 425 10.04 -22.42 -7.15
CA ASP A 425 11.27 -23.06 -6.70
C ASP A 425 12.51 -22.17 -6.81
N GLN A 426 12.49 -21.17 -7.68
CA GLN A 426 13.54 -20.16 -7.81
C GLN A 426 13.39 -19.02 -6.79
N LEU A 427 12.26 -18.98 -6.08
CA LEU A 427 11.95 -17.96 -5.08
C LEU A 427 12.25 -18.42 -3.64
N VAL A 428 12.75 -19.64 -3.42
CA VAL A 428 13.03 -20.15 -2.07
C VAL A 428 14.48 -20.59 -1.98
N ILE A 429 15.20 -20.06 -0.98
CA ILE A 429 16.54 -20.54 -0.64
C ILE A 429 16.42 -21.88 0.10
N LYS A 430 17.07 -22.90 -0.45
CA LYS A 430 17.05 -24.29 0.00
C LYS A 430 18.45 -24.79 0.31
N LYS A 431 18.52 -25.87 1.09
CA LYS A 431 19.78 -26.57 1.36
C LYS A 431 20.37 -27.10 0.04
N GLY A 432 21.64 -26.80 -0.21
CA GLY A 432 22.37 -27.18 -1.42
C GLY A 432 22.49 -26.06 -2.46
N ASP A 433 21.76 -24.96 -2.28
CA ASP A 433 21.85 -23.80 -3.17
C ASP A 433 23.24 -23.15 -3.15
N GLN A 434 23.60 -22.55 -4.28
CA GLN A 434 24.86 -21.84 -4.48
C GLN A 434 24.57 -20.36 -4.74
N LEU A 435 25.21 -19.49 -3.97
CA LEU A 435 25.12 -18.05 -4.11
C LEU A 435 26.52 -17.46 -4.19
N ASP A 436 26.92 -17.00 -5.37
CA ASP A 436 28.19 -16.31 -5.56
C ASP A 436 27.98 -14.80 -5.61
N VAL A 437 28.48 -14.07 -4.61
CA VAL A 437 28.37 -12.61 -4.55
C VAL A 437 29.47 -11.99 -5.41
N THR A 438 29.07 -11.31 -6.48
CA THR A 438 29.98 -10.76 -7.50
C THR A 438 30.13 -9.25 -7.40
N GLY A 439 29.29 -8.56 -6.62
CA GLY A 439 29.54 -7.17 -6.26
C GLY A 439 28.66 -6.62 -5.14
N ILE A 440 29.17 -5.56 -4.53
CA ILE A 440 28.56 -4.82 -3.42
C ILE A 440 28.81 -3.34 -3.72
N GLU A 441 27.77 -2.63 -4.16
CA GLU A 441 27.86 -1.23 -4.56
C GLU A 441 27.00 -0.36 -3.64
N LEU A 442 27.52 0.81 -3.28
CA LEU A 442 26.76 1.80 -2.53
C LEU A 442 25.80 2.50 -3.49
N SER A 443 24.54 2.56 -3.11
CA SER A 443 23.44 3.25 -3.78
C SER A 443 22.64 4.02 -2.73
N PHE A 444 21.56 4.67 -3.15
CA PHE A 444 20.77 5.52 -2.28
C PHE A 444 19.28 5.33 -2.56
N ILE A 445 18.46 5.36 -1.51
CA ILE A 445 17.00 5.22 -1.61
C ILE A 445 16.33 6.19 -0.63
N TYR A 446 15.22 6.79 -1.06
CA TYR A 446 14.41 7.63 -0.19
C TYR A 446 13.68 6.78 0.85
N ASP A 447 13.75 7.22 2.10
CA ASP A 447 12.96 6.68 3.19
C ASP A 447 11.56 7.31 3.27
N THR A 448 10.74 6.79 4.19
CA THR A 448 9.38 7.27 4.42
C THR A 448 9.28 8.69 5.02
N LYS A 449 10.42 9.33 5.32
CA LYS A 449 10.52 10.73 5.71
C LYS A 449 11.26 11.56 4.65
N ASN A 450 11.41 11.08 3.43
CA ASN A 450 12.09 11.77 2.32
C ASN A 450 13.58 12.07 2.56
N PHE A 451 14.27 11.31 3.41
CA PHE A 451 15.73 11.32 3.43
C PHE A 451 16.28 10.32 2.42
N TYR A 452 17.25 10.76 1.62
CA TYR A 452 17.97 9.93 0.67
C TYR A 452 19.12 9.24 1.41
N GLN A 453 18.90 7.97 1.75
CA GLN A 453 19.78 7.22 2.64
C GLN A 453 20.64 6.21 1.86
N PRO A 454 21.89 5.97 2.32
CA PRO A 454 22.77 4.98 1.71
C PRO A 454 22.25 3.55 1.91
N VAL A 455 22.30 2.76 0.84
CA VAL A 455 21.96 1.34 0.80
C VAL A 455 23.01 0.60 -0.03
N TYR A 456 23.22 -0.68 0.24
CA TYR A 456 24.05 -1.54 -0.58
C TYR A 456 23.20 -2.31 -1.57
N THR A 457 23.50 -2.16 -2.86
CA THR A 457 23.05 -3.07 -3.91
C THR A 457 24.05 -4.20 -4.00
N VAL A 458 23.63 -5.40 -3.61
CA VAL A 458 24.43 -6.62 -3.68
C VAL A 458 23.95 -7.42 -4.87
N TYR A 459 24.83 -7.72 -5.81
CA TYR A 459 24.53 -8.56 -6.97
C TYR A 459 25.41 -9.81 -7.01
N GLY A 460 24.90 -10.84 -7.67
CA GLY A 460 25.52 -12.16 -7.65
C GLY A 460 24.88 -13.16 -8.60
N VAL A 461 25.39 -14.38 -8.53
CA VAL A 461 24.90 -15.53 -9.29
C VAL A 461 24.25 -16.52 -8.31
N PHE A 462 22.94 -16.74 -8.45
CA PHE A 462 22.20 -17.69 -7.61
C PHE A 462 21.82 -18.92 -8.43
N ASN A 463 22.38 -20.10 -8.11
CA ASN A 463 22.13 -21.35 -8.84
C ASN A 463 22.28 -21.21 -10.38
N GLY A 464 23.27 -20.44 -10.84
CA GLY A 464 23.53 -20.16 -12.26
C GLY A 464 22.79 -18.97 -12.85
N ASP A 465 21.90 -18.33 -12.10
CA ASP A 465 21.17 -17.12 -12.50
C ASP A 465 21.95 -15.85 -12.12
N SER A 466 22.49 -15.16 -13.14
CA SER A 466 23.35 -13.98 -12.99
C SER A 466 22.60 -12.68 -12.67
N ASN A 467 21.27 -12.70 -12.65
CA ASN A 467 20.47 -11.49 -12.41
C ASN A 467 20.06 -11.36 -10.94
N TRP A 468 20.71 -12.09 -10.02
CA TRP A 468 20.36 -12.05 -8.61
C TRP A 468 20.91 -10.77 -7.98
N PHE A 469 20.02 -10.06 -7.28
CA PHE A 469 20.42 -8.93 -6.46
C PHE A 469 19.52 -8.79 -5.24
N THR A 470 20.02 -8.09 -4.23
CA THR A 470 19.29 -7.68 -3.03
C THR A 470 19.77 -6.31 -2.56
N LEU A 471 18.98 -5.68 -1.70
CA LEU A 471 19.27 -4.38 -1.11
C LEU A 471 19.47 -4.54 0.40
N ILE A 472 20.53 -3.95 0.93
CA ILE A 472 20.84 -3.97 2.36
C ILE A 472 20.96 -2.53 2.85
N GLN A 473 20.25 -2.19 3.93
CA GLN A 473 20.45 -0.90 4.59
C GLN A 473 21.91 -0.74 5.01
N ALA A 474 22.58 0.30 4.52
CA ALA A 474 24.01 0.51 4.77
C ALA A 474 24.25 1.11 6.16
N ARG A 475 23.35 1.97 6.65
CA ARG A 475 23.48 2.63 7.95
C ARG A 475 23.54 1.61 9.09
N ARG A 476 24.52 1.78 10.00
CA ARG A 476 24.56 1.05 11.27
C ARG A 476 23.36 1.46 12.15
N SER A 477 22.59 0.46 12.60
CA SER A 477 21.39 0.64 13.43
C SER A 477 21.69 0.89 14.89
#